data_AF-A0A3B9UVE2-F1
#
_entry.id   AF-A0A3B9UVE2-F1
#
_cell.length_a   1.000
_cell.length_b   1.000
_cell.length_c   1.000
_cell.angle_alpha   90.00
_cell.angle_beta   90.00
_cell.angle_gamma   90.00
#
_symmetry.space_group_name_H-M   'P 1'
#
loop_
_entity.id
_entity.type
_entity.pdbx_description
1 polymer ?
#
loop_
_entity_poly.entity_id
_entity_poly.type
_entity_poly.pdbx_seq_one_letter_code
_entity_poly.pdbx_strand_id
1 'polypeptide(L)'
;AIVGIVASKGDKEDAKSPIKLISIASVILICIGITLFIISMTLGNEITVTGIEKKLVVNPVLYIFSLILGIGLGSVCISAKKLSIKVQYAILGAVAGIAFNLVGEFLFGIITLLFAGSGFTAALLSSAVSLPATLINGSFSIFVAVVLYIPLSKSVKN
;
A
#
# COMPACT_ATOMS: atom_id res chain seq x y z
N ALA A 1 13.23 -9.14 1.05
CA ALA A 1 13.71 -9.08 2.45
C ALA A 1 12.58 -8.80 3.44
N ILE A 2 11.90 -7.65 3.38
CA ILE A 2 10.90 -7.23 4.39
C ILE A 2 9.71 -8.19 4.53
N VAL A 3 9.13 -8.67 3.42
CA VAL A 3 7.99 -9.62 3.45
C VAL A 3 8.34 -10.86 4.29
N GLY A 4 9.49 -11.48 4.02
CA GLY A 4 9.95 -12.68 4.73
C GLY A 4 10.27 -12.41 6.20
N ILE A 5 10.90 -11.26 6.51
CA ILE A 5 11.19 -10.85 7.90
C ILE A 5 9.91 -10.65 8.71
N VAL A 6 8.87 -10.08 8.11
CA VAL A 6 7.59 -9.88 8.78
C VAL A 6 6.84 -11.21 8.91
N ALA A 7 6.82 -12.03 7.87
CA ALA A 7 6.14 -13.32 7.88
C ALA A 7 6.76 -14.30 8.89
N SER A 8 8.09 -14.37 8.99
CA SER A 8 8.80 -15.28 9.90
C SER A 8 8.54 -14.99 11.38
N LYS A 9 8.07 -13.79 11.73
CA LYS A 9 7.62 -13.48 13.10
C LYS A 9 6.41 -14.32 13.51
N GLY A 10 5.62 -14.82 12.56
CA GLY A 10 4.50 -15.72 12.82
C GLY A 10 4.90 -17.17 13.10
N ASP A 11 6.16 -17.55 12.89
CA ASP A 11 6.66 -18.90 13.18
C ASP A 11 7.16 -19.06 14.62
N LYS A 12 7.23 -17.97 15.40
CA LYS A 12 7.62 -18.02 16.81
C LYS A 12 6.51 -18.64 17.68
N GLU A 13 6.88 -19.43 18.67
CA GLU A 13 5.94 -20.09 19.58
C GLU A 13 5.10 -19.10 20.42
N ASP A 14 5.65 -17.93 20.72
CA ASP A 14 5.02 -16.85 21.47
C ASP A 14 4.36 -15.78 20.57
N ALA A 15 4.26 -16.04 19.26
CA ALA A 15 3.75 -15.08 18.29
C ALA A 15 2.31 -14.66 18.62
N LYS A 16 2.11 -13.36 18.86
CA LYS A 16 0.78 -12.78 19.07
C LYS A 16 0.14 -12.41 17.74
N SER A 17 -1.19 -12.41 17.70
CA SER A 17 -1.95 -12.00 16.51
C SER A 17 -1.58 -10.57 16.05
N PRO A 18 -1.13 -10.37 14.79
CA PRO A 18 -0.82 -9.06 14.25
C PRO A 18 -2.06 -8.30 13.75
N ILE A 19 -3.29 -8.75 14.04
CA ILE A 19 -4.52 -8.13 13.53
C ILE A 19 -4.58 -6.63 13.83
N LYS A 20 -4.08 -6.18 14.98
CA LYS A 20 -4.02 -4.74 15.31
C LYS A 20 -3.21 -3.96 14.28
N LEU A 21 -2.08 -4.50 13.80
CA LEU A 21 -1.23 -3.85 12.81
C LEU A 21 -1.90 -3.82 11.43
N ILE A 22 -2.57 -4.92 11.03
CA ILE A 22 -3.32 -4.98 9.77
C ILE A 22 -4.49 -3.98 9.80
N SER A 23 -5.17 -3.86 10.95
CA SER A 23 -6.24 -2.89 11.16
C SER A 23 -5.74 -1.45 11.10
N ILE A 24 -4.58 -1.15 11.68
CA ILE A 24 -3.96 0.17 11.57
C ILE A 24 -3.64 0.50 10.10
N ALA A 25 -3.05 -0.45 9.37
CA ALA A 25 -2.76 -0.26 7.94
C ALA A 25 -4.03 0.01 7.11
N SER A 26 -5.11 -0.74 7.38
CA SER A 26 -6.44 -0.51 6.78
C SER A 26 -6.94 0.91 7.03
N VAL A 27 -6.93 1.37 8.29
CA VAL A 27 -7.38 2.72 8.66
C VAL A 27 -6.54 3.79 7.98
N ILE A 28 -5.21 3.64 7.97
CA ILE A 28 -4.31 4.59 7.30
C ILE A 28 -4.64 4.71 5.81
N LEU A 29 -4.82 3.58 5.11
CA LEU A 29 -5.15 3.57 3.69
C LEU A 29 -6.52 4.18 3.40
N ILE A 30 -7.51 3.94 4.27
CA ILE A 30 -8.83 4.59 4.17
C ILE A 30 -8.68 6.10 4.36
N CYS A 31 -7.99 6.55 5.41
CA CYS A 31 -7.78 7.97 5.67
C CYS A 31 -7.07 8.66 4.51
N ILE A 32 -5.98 8.08 3.99
CA ILE A 32 -5.26 8.60 2.82
C ILE A 32 -6.20 8.67 1.61
N GLY A 33 -6.96 7.61 1.36
CA GLY A 33 -7.92 7.56 0.26
C GLY A 33 -8.99 8.65 0.36
N ILE A 34 -9.58 8.84 1.54
CA ILE A 34 -10.57 9.90 1.79
C ILE A 34 -9.96 11.28 1.62
N THR A 35 -8.77 11.53 2.17
CA THR A 35 -8.09 12.82 2.02
C THR A 35 -7.79 13.13 0.56
N LEU A 36 -7.24 12.18 -0.19
CA LEU A 36 -6.97 12.36 -1.63
C LEU A 36 -8.25 12.55 -2.45
N PHE A 37 -9.34 11.86 -2.08
CA PHE A 37 -10.65 12.06 -2.69
C PHE A 37 -11.20 13.47 -2.45
N ILE A 38 -11.15 13.96 -1.21
CA ILE A 38 -11.59 15.33 -0.87
C ILE A 38 -10.75 16.37 -1.62
N ILE A 39 -9.43 16.18 -1.69
CA ILE A 39 -8.53 17.06 -2.45
C ILE A 39 -8.90 17.07 -3.94
N SER A 40 -9.14 15.90 -4.54
CA SER A 40 -9.59 15.77 -5.93
C SER A 40 -10.94 16.46 -6.19
N MET A 41 -11.89 16.35 -5.26
CA MET A 41 -13.20 17.02 -5.39
C MET A 41 -13.13 18.55 -5.22
N THR A 42 -12.21 19.05 -4.40
CA THR A 42 -12.12 20.48 -4.06
C THR A 42 -11.23 21.28 -5.00
N LEU A 43 -10.10 20.70 -5.42
CA LEU A 43 -9.10 21.37 -6.26
C LEU A 43 -9.14 20.88 -7.72
N GLY A 44 -10.00 19.91 -8.02
CA GLY A 44 -10.04 19.24 -9.31
C GLY A 44 -8.90 18.24 -9.48
N ASN A 45 -8.96 17.47 -10.57
CA ASN A 45 -7.92 16.49 -10.89
C ASN A 45 -6.64 17.15 -11.44
N GLU A 46 -6.67 18.43 -11.78
CA GLU A 46 -5.50 19.16 -12.30
C GLU A 46 -5.33 20.46 -11.51
N ILE A 47 -4.34 20.50 -10.62
CA ILE A 47 -4.02 21.68 -9.82
C ILE A 47 -2.90 22.44 -10.54
N THR A 48 -3.18 23.67 -10.96
CA THR A 48 -2.17 24.56 -11.52
C THR A 48 -1.35 25.17 -10.38
N VAL A 49 -0.09 24.77 -10.26
CA VAL A 49 0.83 25.38 -9.29
C VAL A 49 1.53 26.55 -9.96
N THR A 50 1.31 27.77 -9.47
CA THR A 50 2.00 28.97 -9.95
C THR A 50 3.53 28.78 -9.88
N GLY A 51 4.21 28.89 -11.03
CA GLY A 51 5.66 28.69 -11.15
C GLY A 51 6.10 27.30 -11.63
N ILE A 52 5.16 26.39 -11.94
CA ILE A 52 5.45 25.07 -12.51
C ILE A 52 4.57 24.87 -13.76
N GLU A 53 5.18 24.72 -14.94
CA GLU A 53 4.45 24.52 -16.21
C GLU A 53 3.61 23.23 -16.22
N LYS A 54 4.01 22.22 -15.45
CA LYS A 54 3.25 20.98 -15.29
C LYS A 54 2.12 21.12 -14.28
N LYS A 55 0.89 20.84 -14.74
CA LYS A 55 -0.26 20.67 -13.86
C LYS A 55 -0.07 19.47 -12.94
N LEU A 56 -0.42 19.66 -11.67
CA LEU A 56 -0.40 18.62 -10.66
C LEU A 56 -1.65 17.77 -10.83
N VAL A 57 -1.49 16.58 -11.40
CA VAL A 57 -2.63 15.70 -11.64
C VAL A 57 -2.89 14.83 -10.42
N VAL A 58 -3.98 15.08 -9.71
CA VAL A 58 -4.47 14.17 -8.67
C VAL A 58 -5.11 12.98 -9.37
N ASN A 59 -4.34 11.90 -9.54
CA ASN A 59 -4.80 10.74 -10.28
C ASN A 59 -5.90 10.00 -9.51
N PRO A 60 -7.12 9.84 -10.07
CA PRO A 60 -8.22 9.14 -9.44
C PRO A 60 -7.89 7.73 -8.94
N VAL A 61 -7.00 7.05 -9.66
CA VAL A 61 -6.55 5.69 -9.34
C VAL A 61 -5.94 5.62 -7.94
N LEU A 62 -5.24 6.67 -7.48
CA LEU A 62 -4.59 6.68 -6.17
C LEU A 62 -5.59 6.53 -5.03
N TYR A 63 -6.63 7.38 -5.01
CA TYR A 63 -7.62 7.30 -3.94
C TYR A 63 -8.52 6.08 -4.09
N ILE A 64 -8.89 5.68 -5.31
CA ILE A 64 -9.72 4.50 -5.56
C ILE A 64 -9.03 3.24 -5.02
N PHE A 65 -7.78 2.99 -5.42
CA PHE A 65 -7.08 1.78 -4.99
C PHE A 65 -6.63 1.85 -3.51
N SER A 66 -6.34 3.04 -2.97
CA SER A 66 -6.11 3.19 -1.53
C SER A 66 -7.36 2.83 -0.72
N LEU A 67 -8.55 3.27 -1.16
CA LEU A 67 -9.82 2.93 -0.51
C LEU A 67 -10.15 1.43 -0.66
N ILE A 68 -10.00 0.86 -1.86
CA ILE A 68 -10.22 -0.58 -2.09
C ILE A 68 -9.31 -1.42 -1.22
N LEU A 69 -8.02 -1.09 -1.16
CA LEU A 69 -7.06 -1.77 -0.27
C LEU A 69 -7.42 -1.60 1.19
N GLY A 70 -7.75 -0.38 1.60
CA GLY A 70 -8.14 -0.08 2.98
C GLY A 70 -9.36 -0.89 3.42
N ILE A 71 -10.43 -0.90 2.62
CA ILE A 71 -11.66 -1.66 2.87
C ILE A 71 -11.40 -3.17 2.78
N GLY A 72 -10.61 -3.61 1.79
CA GLY A 72 -10.22 -5.01 1.62
C GLY A 72 -9.47 -5.54 2.83
N LEU A 73 -8.47 -4.80 3.31
CA LEU A 73 -7.73 -5.13 4.53
C LEU A 73 -8.61 -5.09 5.78
N GLY A 74 -9.57 -4.15 5.85
CA GLY A 74 -10.57 -4.11 6.92
C GLY A 74 -11.45 -5.36 6.94
N SER A 75 -11.89 -5.80 5.76
CA SER A 75 -12.65 -7.05 5.59
C SER A 75 -11.82 -8.27 5.95
N VAL A 76 -10.54 -8.28 5.56
CA VAL A 76 -9.57 -9.29 5.98
C VAL A 76 -9.40 -9.30 7.48
N CYS A 77 -9.32 -8.16 8.18
CA CYS A 77 -9.24 -8.13 9.65
C CYS A 77 -10.43 -8.81 10.35
N ILE A 78 -11.63 -8.68 9.78
CA ILE A 78 -12.84 -9.34 10.31
C ILE A 78 -12.74 -10.86 10.13
N SER A 79 -12.35 -11.30 8.93
CA SER A 79 -12.21 -12.74 8.60
C SER A 79 -10.96 -13.38 9.21
N ALA A 80 -9.87 -12.63 9.37
CA ALA A 80 -8.57 -13.09 9.82
C ALA A 80 -8.54 -13.47 11.30
N LYS A 81 -9.51 -13.00 12.10
CA LYS A 81 -9.74 -13.53 13.46
C LYS A 81 -9.97 -15.05 13.47
N LYS A 82 -10.44 -15.62 12.36
CA LYS A 82 -10.64 -17.06 12.17
C LYS A 82 -9.44 -17.76 11.51
N LEU A 83 -8.42 -17.02 11.10
CA LEU A 83 -7.23 -17.53 10.42
C LEU A 83 -6.09 -17.75 11.42
N SER A 84 -5.19 -18.69 11.13
CA SER A 84 -4.01 -18.94 11.96
C SER A 84 -3.07 -17.74 12.02
N ILE A 85 -2.32 -17.61 13.12
CA ILE A 85 -1.36 -16.50 13.33
C ILE A 85 -0.34 -16.42 12.19
N LYS A 86 0.11 -17.56 11.64
CA LYS A 86 0.99 -17.62 10.46
C LYS A 86 0.39 -16.93 9.24
N VAL A 87 -0.89 -17.22 8.95
CA VAL A 87 -1.61 -16.57 7.83
C VAL A 87 -1.72 -15.06 8.06
N GLN A 88 -2.01 -14.64 9.30
CA GLN A 88 -2.08 -13.21 9.63
C GLN A 88 -0.74 -12.50 9.40
N TYR A 89 0.39 -13.13 9.78
CA TYR A 89 1.72 -12.58 9.51
C TYR A 89 2.12 -12.62 8.04
N ALA A 90 1.66 -13.60 7.26
CA ALA A 90 1.85 -13.62 5.81
C ALA A 90 1.12 -12.45 5.13
N ILE A 91 -0.11 -12.17 5.54
CA ILE A 91 -0.90 -11.01 5.09
C ILE A 91 -0.20 -9.70 5.48
N LEU A 92 0.22 -9.58 6.73
CA LEU A 92 0.98 -8.40 7.19
C LEU A 92 2.28 -8.24 6.39
N GLY A 93 2.97 -9.34 6.07
CA GLY A 93 4.17 -9.35 5.24
C GLY A 93 3.90 -8.82 3.84
N ALA A 94 2.82 -9.25 3.19
CA ALA A 94 2.40 -8.74 1.89
C ALA A 94 2.11 -7.22 1.94
N VAL A 95 1.35 -6.77 2.94
CA VAL A 95 1.07 -5.34 3.17
C VAL A 95 2.36 -4.54 3.37
N ALA A 96 3.28 -5.03 4.20
CA ALA A 96 4.57 -4.37 4.44
C ALA A 96 5.45 -4.34 3.17
N GLY A 97 5.41 -5.39 2.35
CA GLY A 97 6.11 -5.44 1.07
C GLY A 97 5.62 -4.37 0.09
N ILE A 98 4.30 -4.21 -0.04
CA ILE A 98 3.71 -3.18 -0.90
C ILE A 98 3.99 -1.77 -0.36
N ALA A 99 3.86 -1.57 0.95
CA ALA A 99 4.19 -0.29 1.58
C ALA A 99 5.67 0.09 1.32
N PHE A 100 6.58 -0.88 1.45
CA PHE A 100 7.99 -0.65 1.15
C PHE A 100 8.23 -0.35 -0.33
N ASN A 101 7.56 -1.05 -1.25
CA ASN A 101 7.67 -0.79 -2.68
C ASN A 101 7.19 0.64 -3.01
N LEU A 102 6.01 1.01 -2.52
CA LEU A 102 5.42 2.34 -2.74
C LEU A 102 6.33 3.47 -2.22
N VAL A 103 6.83 3.35 -0.98
CA VAL A 103 7.73 4.35 -0.39
C VAL A 103 9.08 4.36 -1.10
N GLY A 104 9.63 3.19 -1.41
CA GLY A 104 10.91 3.05 -2.09
C GLY A 104 10.90 3.68 -3.47
N GLU A 105 9.87 3.38 -4.27
CA GLU A 105 9.69 3.97 -5.60
C GLU A 105 9.51 5.49 -5.54
N PHE A 106 8.71 5.99 -4.59
CA PHE A 106 8.52 7.42 -4.42
C PHE A 106 9.81 8.15 -4.06
N LEU A 107 10.55 7.65 -3.06
CA LEU A 107 11.80 8.27 -2.64
C LEU A 107 12.87 8.16 -3.72
N PHE A 108 12.95 7.00 -4.38
CA PHE A 108 13.89 6.80 -5.47
C PHE A 108 13.61 7.74 -6.64
N GLY A 109 12.35 7.88 -7.06
CA GLY A 109 11.97 8.79 -8.14
C GLY A 109 12.29 10.25 -7.83
N ILE A 110 12.08 10.70 -6.59
CA ILE A 110 12.50 12.04 -6.14
C ILE A 110 14.02 12.20 -6.30
N ILE A 111 14.80 11.27 -5.74
CA ILE A 111 16.26 11.33 -5.76
C ILE A 111 16.79 11.33 -7.19
N THR A 112 16.28 10.45 -8.06
CA THR A 112 16.68 10.37 -9.47
C THR A 112 16.41 11.69 -10.20
N LEU A 113 15.25 12.30 -9.98
CA LEU A 113 14.89 13.56 -10.64
C LEU A 113 15.69 14.75 -10.12
N LEU A 114 16.02 14.77 -8.82
CA LEU A 114 16.93 15.77 -8.24
C LEU A 114 18.33 15.66 -8.86
N PHE A 115 18.86 14.44 -9.02
CA PHE A 115 20.14 14.22 -9.71
C PHE A 115 20.09 14.59 -11.20
N ALA A 116 18.92 14.48 -11.83
CA ALA A 116 18.68 14.94 -13.20
C ALA A 116 18.51 16.47 -13.31
N GLY A 117 18.65 17.23 -12.21
CA GLY A 117 18.58 18.69 -12.19
C GLY A 117 17.17 19.27 -12.03
N SER A 118 16.17 18.45 -11.69
CA SER A 118 14.81 18.96 -11.43
C SER A 118 14.75 19.74 -10.12
N GLY A 119 13.92 20.79 -10.08
CA GLY A 119 13.56 21.43 -8.80
C GLY A 119 12.81 20.47 -7.88
N PHE A 120 12.96 20.63 -6.55
CA PHE A 120 12.40 19.71 -5.56
C PHE A 120 10.89 19.49 -5.71
N THR A 121 10.11 20.56 -5.90
CA THR A 121 8.66 20.44 -6.11
C THR A 121 8.34 19.66 -7.37
N ALA A 122 9.05 19.91 -8.49
CA ALA A 122 8.83 19.17 -9.73
C ALA A 122 9.19 17.68 -9.59
N ALA A 123 10.25 17.36 -8.84
CA ALA A 123 10.67 15.99 -8.55
C ALA A 123 9.62 15.26 -7.69
N LEU A 124 9.13 15.90 -6.63
CA LEU A 124 8.07 15.37 -5.75
C LEU A 124 6.81 15.00 -6.54
N LEU A 125 6.33 15.92 -7.37
CA LEU A 125 5.11 15.73 -8.14
C LEU A 125 5.27 14.69 -9.24
N SER A 126 6.39 14.71 -9.94
CA SER A 126 6.67 13.75 -11.00
C SER A 126 6.84 12.33 -10.44
N SER A 127 7.44 12.19 -9.25
CA SER A 127 7.54 10.88 -8.61
C SER A 127 6.20 10.35 -8.09
N ALA A 128 5.20 11.21 -7.87
CA ALA A 128 3.86 10.78 -7.48
C ALA A 128 3.07 10.17 -8.65
N VAL A 129 3.49 10.40 -9.90
CA VAL A 129 2.79 9.93 -11.12
C VAL A 129 2.79 8.42 -11.26
N SER A 130 3.80 7.73 -10.73
CA SER A 130 3.94 6.28 -10.84
C SER A 130 3.25 5.49 -9.72
N LEU A 131 2.99 6.15 -8.58
CA LEU A 131 2.30 5.57 -7.41
C LEU A 131 0.96 4.88 -7.71
N PRO A 132 0.07 5.38 -8.60
CA PRO A 132 -1.17 4.68 -8.90
C PRO A 132 -0.93 3.29 -9.52
N ALA A 133 0.06 3.13 -10.39
CA ALA A 133 0.39 1.83 -10.97
C ALA A 133 0.90 0.86 -9.88
N THR A 134 1.70 1.34 -8.95
CA THR A 134 2.25 0.53 -7.85
C THR A 134 1.19 0.16 -6.81
N LEU A 135 0.23 1.05 -6.55
CA LEU A 135 -0.94 0.73 -5.74
C LEU A 135 -1.82 -0.34 -6.41
N ILE A 136 -2.06 -0.25 -7.73
CA ILE A 136 -2.77 -1.30 -8.48
C ILE A 136 -2.05 -2.63 -8.34
N ASN A 137 -0.75 -2.66 -8.68
CA ASN A 137 0.07 -3.86 -8.65
C ASN A 137 0.12 -4.46 -7.24
N GLY A 138 0.23 -3.62 -6.22
CA GLY A 138 0.25 -4.04 -4.84
C GLY A 138 -1.08 -4.59 -4.35
N SER A 139 -2.20 -4.01 -4.79
CA SER A 139 -3.54 -4.49 -4.46
C SER A 139 -3.78 -5.90 -4.98
N PHE A 140 -3.48 -6.13 -6.26
CA PHE A 140 -3.59 -7.45 -6.85
C PHE A 140 -2.63 -8.45 -6.20
N SER A 141 -1.40 -8.03 -5.89
CA SER A 141 -0.43 -8.89 -5.21
C SER A 141 -0.90 -9.35 -3.82
N ILE A 142 -1.48 -8.45 -3.02
CA ILE A 142 -2.05 -8.80 -1.71
C ILE A 142 -3.23 -9.75 -1.87
N PHE A 143 -4.14 -9.47 -2.81
CA PHE A 143 -5.31 -10.32 -3.06
C PHE A 143 -4.90 -11.74 -3.48
N VAL A 144 -4.02 -11.85 -4.47
CA VAL A 144 -3.49 -13.14 -4.96
C VAL A 144 -2.75 -13.87 -3.84
N ALA A 145 -1.91 -13.17 -3.07
CA ALA A 145 -1.20 -13.78 -1.95
C ALA A 145 -2.17 -14.35 -0.90
N VAL A 146 -3.23 -13.62 -0.53
CA VAL A 146 -4.24 -14.11 0.43
C VAL A 146 -4.98 -15.32 -0.12
N VAL A 147 -5.46 -15.25 -1.37
CA VAL A 147 -6.25 -16.31 -2.01
C VAL A 147 -5.45 -17.58 -2.21
N LEU A 148 -4.16 -17.49 -2.56
CA LEU A 148 -3.28 -18.66 -2.73
C LEU A 148 -2.77 -19.20 -1.38
N TYR A 149 -2.46 -18.33 -0.42
CA TYR A 149 -1.85 -18.76 0.84
C TYR A 149 -2.82 -19.53 1.73
N ILE A 150 -4.11 -19.17 1.76
CA ILE A 150 -5.09 -19.85 2.59
C ILE A 150 -5.26 -21.34 2.20
N PRO A 151 -5.47 -21.72 0.93
CA PRO A 151 -5.50 -23.13 0.50
C PRO A 151 -4.17 -23.85 0.71
N LEU A 152 -3.05 -23.26 0.26
CA LEU A 152 -1.73 -23.90 0.34
C LEU A 152 -1.31 -24.20 1.79
N SER A 153 -1.59 -23.28 2.72
CA SER A 153 -1.29 -23.49 4.14
C SER A 153 -2.11 -24.61 4.79
N LYS A 154 -3.26 -24.98 4.20
CA LYS A 154 -4.05 -26.15 4.62
C LYS A 154 -3.52 -27.44 4.00
N SER A 155 -3.11 -27.41 2.73
CA SER A 155 -2.58 -28.59 2.04
C SER A 155 -1.21 -29.04 2.54
N VAL A 156 -0.33 -28.12 2.96
CA VAL A 156 1.01 -28.45 3.47
C VAL A 156 0.99 -28.96 4.91
N LYS A 157 -0.14 -28.81 5.63
CA LYS A 157 -0.34 -29.33 6.99
C LYS A 157 -0.94 -30.74 7.05
N ASN A 158 -1.35 -31.29 5.90
CA ASN A 158 -1.76 -32.68 5.73
C ASN A 158 -0.61 -33.47 5.08
#